data_AF-A0A1Q7SPI3-F1
#
_entry.id   AF-A0A1Q7SPI3-F1
#
_cell.length_a   1.000
_cell.length_b   1.000
_cell.length_c   1.000
_cell.angle_alpha   90.00
_cell.angle_beta   90.00
_cell.angle_gamma   90.00
#
_symmetry.space_group_name_H-M   'P 1'
#
loop_
_entity.id
_entity.type
_entity.pdbx_description
1 polymer ?
#
loop_
_entity_poly.entity_id
_entity_poly.type
_entity_poly.pdbx_seq_one_letter_code
_entity_poly.pdbx_strand_id
1 'polypeptide(L)'
;MDVNKQIRMAVKTGKVEFGSKITLSSASLGRAKLLILASNCPTDFRENIVYDAEQSEVPVYVFQGSSLDLGALCEKPFPVGEE
;
A
#
# COMPACT_ATOMS: atom_id res chain seq x y z
N MET A 1 18.19 2.47 7.73
CA MET A 1 16.92 2.21 8.43
C MET A 1 16.21 1.07 7.72
N ASP A 2 15.62 0.14 8.45
CA ASP A 2 15.05 -1.07 7.85
C ASP A 2 13.55 -0.86 7.58
N VAL A 3 13.20 -0.63 6.30
CA VAL A 3 11.82 -0.31 5.89
C VAL A 3 10.87 -1.45 6.24
N ASN A 4 11.32 -2.70 6.11
CA ASN A 4 10.53 -3.90 6.42
C ASN A 4 10.08 -3.90 7.89
N LYS A 5 11.00 -3.54 8.79
CA LYS A 5 10.70 -3.42 10.22
C LYS A 5 9.69 -2.31 10.50
N GLN A 6 9.80 -1.17 9.80
CA GLN A 6 8.87 -0.04 9.96
C GLN A 6 7.47 -0.37 9.46
N ILE A 7 7.35 -1.03 8.30
CA ILE A 7 6.05 -1.50 7.78
C ILE A 7 5.40 -2.43 8.81
N ARG A 8 6.16 -3.42 9.31
CA ARG A 8 5.63 -4.35 10.31
C ARG A 8 5.19 -3.63 11.60
N MET A 9 5.95 -2.64 12.06
CA MET A 9 5.55 -1.84 13.23
C MET A 9 4.28 -1.05 12.95
N ALA A 10 4.18 -0.38 11.80
CA ALA A 10 2.99 0.38 11.42
C ALA A 10 1.72 -0.49 11.37
N VAL A 11 1.84 -1.72 10.86
CA VAL A 11 0.74 -2.69 10.85
C VAL A 11 0.34 -3.13 12.25
N LYS A 12 1.31 -3.30 13.16
CA LYS A 12 1.05 -3.75 14.54
C LYS A 12 0.47 -2.68 15.45
N THR A 13 0.93 -1.44 15.32
CA THR A 13 0.61 -0.37 16.27
C THR A 13 -0.34 0.68 15.70
N GLY A 14 -0.53 0.69 14.38
CA GLY A 14 -1.31 1.68 13.66
C GLY A 14 -2.60 1.13 13.06
N LYS A 15 -3.33 2.03 12.38
CA LYS A 15 -4.46 1.68 11.54
C LYS A 15 -3.96 1.56 10.10
N VAL A 16 -4.07 0.37 9.53
CA VAL A 16 -3.67 0.07 8.15
C VAL A 16 -4.83 -0.60 7.43
N GLU A 17 -5.07 -0.18 6.20
CA GLU A 17 -6.05 -0.78 5.30
C GLU A 17 -5.31 -1.54 4.19
N PHE A 18 -5.88 -2.63 3.71
CA PHE A 18 -5.30 -3.50 2.67
C PHE A 18 -6.32 -3.67 1.55
N GLY A 19 -5.82 -3.91 0.33
CA GLY A 19 -6.66 -4.13 -0.85
C GLY A 19 -6.65 -2.95 -1.82
N SER A 20 -6.75 -3.25 -3.10
CA SER A 20 -6.66 -2.28 -4.19
C SER A 20 -7.86 -1.36 -4.22
N LYS A 21 -9.06 -1.89 -3.94
CA LYS A 21 -10.30 -1.10 -3.96
C LYS A 21 -10.36 -0.09 -2.81
N ILE A 22 -9.95 -0.51 -1.62
CA ILE A 22 -9.89 0.36 -0.43
C ILE A 22 -8.78 1.38 -0.62
N THR A 23 -7.63 0.96 -1.16
CA THR A 23 -6.51 1.86 -1.46
C THR A 23 -6.91 2.97 -2.42
N LEU A 24 -7.57 2.65 -3.54
CA LEU A 24 -8.10 3.65 -4.47
C LEU A 24 -9.05 4.62 -3.75
N SER A 25 -10.04 4.09 -3.03
CA SER A 25 -11.01 4.92 -2.29
C SER A 25 -10.34 5.84 -1.25
N SER A 26 -9.33 5.34 -0.53
CA SER A 26 -8.60 6.10 0.49
C SER A 26 -7.61 7.09 -0.13
N ALA A 27 -7.09 6.80 -1.33
CA ALA A 27 -6.30 7.72 -2.14
C ALA A 27 -7.15 8.89 -2.63
N SER A 28 -8.27 8.65 -3.32
CA SER A 28 -9.11 9.73 -3.87
C SER A 28 -9.77 10.62 -2.79
N LEU A 29 -9.93 10.10 -1.57
CA LEU A 29 -10.49 10.86 -0.45
C LEU A 29 -9.43 11.51 0.44
N GLY A 30 -8.14 11.35 0.15
CA GLY A 30 -7.05 11.89 0.98
C GLY A 30 -7.04 11.37 2.42
N ARG A 31 -7.66 10.22 2.69
CA ARG A 31 -7.75 9.64 4.05
C ARG A 31 -6.46 8.91 4.44
N ALA A 32 -5.71 8.45 3.45
CA ALA A 32 -4.43 7.79 3.66
C ALA A 32 -3.32 8.81 3.94
N LYS A 33 -2.42 8.47 4.87
CA LYS A 33 -1.20 9.26 5.15
C LYS A 33 0.00 8.83 4.32
N LEU A 34 -0.02 7.60 3.83
CA LEU A 34 1.01 6.97 3.02
C LEU A 34 0.38 5.79 2.31
N LEU A 35 0.67 5.64 1.02
CA LEU A 35 0.31 4.45 0.24
C LEU A 35 1.56 3.63 -0.04
N ILE A 36 1.44 2.30 0.10
CA ILE A 36 2.53 1.36 -0.16
C ILE A 36 2.10 0.41 -1.25
N LEU A 37 2.86 0.38 -2.35
CA LEU A 37 2.62 -0.48 -3.50
C LEU A 37 3.69 -1.57 -3.56
N ALA A 38 3.30 -2.80 -3.86
CA ALA A 38 4.27 -3.86 -4.17
C ALA A 38 4.92 -3.64 -5.54
N SER A 39 6.13 -4.17 -5.75
CA SER A 39 6.87 -4.00 -7.01
C SER A 39 6.19 -4.70 -8.20
N ASN A 40 5.44 -5.76 -7.93
CA ASN A 40 4.65 -6.52 -8.91
C ASN A 40 3.19 -6.03 -9.02
N CYS A 41 2.84 -4.86 -8.48
CA CYS A 41 1.50 -4.29 -8.63
C CYS A 41 1.21 -4.05 -10.13
N PRO A 42 0.05 -4.49 -10.66
CA PRO A 42 -0.30 -4.28 -12.06
C PRO A 42 -0.29 -2.79 -12.41
N THR A 43 0.18 -2.47 -13.61
CA THR A 43 0.35 -1.09 -14.08
C THR A 43 -0.97 -0.31 -14.02
N ASP A 44 -2.08 -0.91 -14.45
CA ASP A 44 -3.40 -0.26 -14.42
C ASP A 44 -3.79 0.23 -13.02
N PHE A 45 -3.57 -0.60 -11.98
CA PHE A 45 -3.88 -0.19 -10.60
C PHE A 45 -2.89 0.84 -10.09
N ARG A 46 -1.59 0.66 -10.40
CA ARG A 46 -0.54 1.58 -9.99
C ARG A 46 -0.77 2.99 -10.53
N GLU A 47 -1.10 3.13 -11.82
CA GLU A 47 -1.33 4.43 -12.44
C GLU A 47 -2.53 5.15 -11.82
N ASN A 48 -3.65 4.43 -11.61
CA ASN A 48 -4.82 4.99 -10.95
C ASN A 48 -4.52 5.44 -9.51
N ILE A 49 -3.80 4.61 -8.73
CA ILE A 49 -3.44 4.96 -7.34
C ILE A 49 -2.51 6.17 -7.31
N VAL A 50 -1.51 6.23 -8.20
CA VAL A 50 -0.58 7.36 -8.26
C VAL A 50 -1.31 8.65 -8.62
N TYR A 51 -2.18 8.60 -9.64
CA TYR A 51 -2.97 9.75 -10.06
C TYR A 51 -3.85 10.31 -8.93
N ASP A 52 -4.59 9.44 -8.24
CA ASP A 52 -5.46 9.84 -7.12
C ASP A 52 -4.65 10.36 -5.92
N ALA A 53 -3.50 9.75 -5.67
CA ALA A 53 -2.59 10.15 -4.59
C ALA A 53 -1.96 11.52 -4.86
N GLU A 54 -1.58 11.81 -6.11
CA GLU A 54 -1.07 13.13 -6.52
C GLU A 54 -2.13 14.22 -6.33
N GLN A 55 -3.39 13.95 -6.69
CA GLN A 55 -4.49 14.91 -6.46
C GLN A 55 -4.76 15.18 -4.97
N SER A 56 -4.58 14.16 -4.14
CA SER A 56 -4.87 14.24 -2.70
C SER A 56 -3.64 14.52 -1.84
N GLU A 57 -2.51 14.85 -2.47
CA GLU A 57 -1.21 15.11 -1.82
C GLU A 57 -0.74 13.97 -0.88
N VAL A 58 -1.11 12.72 -1.21
CA VAL A 58 -0.73 11.54 -0.43
C VAL A 58 0.57 10.95 -0.98
N PRO A 59 1.61 10.76 -0.15
CA PRO A 59 2.85 10.15 -0.62
C PRO A 59 2.65 8.67 -0.97
N VAL A 60 3.32 8.23 -2.04
CA VAL A 60 3.34 6.83 -2.50
C VAL A 60 4.75 6.26 -2.37
N TYR A 61 4.87 5.08 -1.76
CA TYR A 61 6.10 4.34 -1.62
C TYR A 61 6.02 2.99 -2.35
N VAL A 62 6.95 2.71 -3.24
CA VAL A 62 7.05 1.42 -3.92
C VAL A 62 7.97 0.49 -3.13
N PHE A 63 7.36 -0.52 -2.52
CA PHE A 63 8.06 -1.62 -1.88
C PHE A 63 8.73 -2.51 -2.94
N GLN A 64 10.00 -2.85 -2.72
CA GLN A 64 10.80 -3.60 -3.71
C GLN A 64 10.42 -5.09 -3.80
N GLY A 65 9.77 -5.64 -2.77
CA GLY A 65 9.28 -7.03 -2.78
C GLY A 65 7.91 -7.19 -3.45
N SER A 66 7.50 -8.44 -3.63
CA SER A 66 6.22 -8.80 -4.22
C SER A 66 5.04 -8.53 -3.28
N SER A 67 3.82 -8.58 -3.80
CA SER A 67 2.57 -8.49 -3.05
C SER A 67 2.46 -9.59 -1.98
N LEU A 68 3.09 -10.75 -2.22
CA LEU A 68 3.21 -11.84 -1.25
C LEU A 68 4.18 -11.48 -0.11
N ASP A 69 5.35 -10.93 -0.43
CA ASP A 69 6.33 -10.48 0.57
C ASP A 69 5.74 -9.37 1.44
N LEU A 70 5.04 -8.43 0.82
CA LEU A 70 4.34 -7.35 1.52
C LEU A 70 3.24 -7.92 2.43
N GLY A 71 2.47 -8.91 1.96
CA GLY A 71 1.49 -9.63 2.77
C GLY A 71 2.11 -10.33 3.98
N ALA A 72 3.23 -11.02 3.79
CA ALA A 72 3.97 -11.67 4.86
C ALA A 72 4.48 -10.65 5.91
N LEU A 73 5.00 -9.50 5.47
CA LEU A 73 5.41 -8.41 6.37
C LEU A 73 4.23 -7.82 7.16
N CYS A 74 3.06 -7.78 6.54
CA CYS A 74 1.81 -7.32 7.13
C CYS A 74 1.07 -8.42 7.92
N GLU A 75 1.66 -9.61 8.07
CA GLU A 75 1.08 -10.76 8.76
C GLU A 75 -0.29 -11.17 8.16
N LYS A 76 -0.45 -11.02 6.84
CA LYS A 76 -1.64 -11.43 6.08
C LYS A 76 -1.36 -12.70 5.28
N PRO A 77 -2.28 -13.68 5.27
CA PRO A 77 -2.12 -14.93 4.52
C PRO A 77 -2.42 -14.81 3.01
N PHE A 78 -2.59 -13.60 2.50
CA PHE A 78 -2.95 -13.29 1.11
C PHE A 78 -2.09 -12.15 0.55
N PRO A 79 -1.90 -12.09 -0.79
CA PRO A 79 -1.15 -11.01 -1.42
C PRO A 79 -1.86 -9.65 -1.24
N VAL A 80 -1.08 -8.63 -0.86
CA VAL A 80 -1.60 -7.26 -0.70
C VAL A 80 -1.73 -6.65 -2.10
N GLY A 81 -2.95 -6.68 -2.66
CA GLY A 81 -3.26 -6.18 -4.00
C GLY A 81 -4.45 -6.87 -4.68
N GLU A 82 -4.86 -8.04 -4.20
CA GLU A 82 -6.03 -8.77 -4.71
C GLU A 82 -7.17 -8.76 -3.70
N GLU A 83 -7.83 -7.60 -3.52
CA GLU A 83 -9.23 -7.44 -3.06
C GLU A 83 -9.68 -5.96 -3.12
#